data_AF-A0A7W8LE79-F1
#
_entry.id   AF-A0A7W8LE79-F1
#
_cell.length_a   1.000
_cell.length_b   1.000
_cell.length_c   1.000
_cell.angle_alpha   90.00
_cell.angle_beta   90.00
_cell.angle_gamma   90.00
#
_symmetry.space_group_name_H-M   'P 1'
#
loop_
_entity.id
_entity.type
_entity.pdbx_description
1 polymer ?
#
loop_
_entity_poly.entity_id
_entity_poly.type
_entity_poly.pdbx_seq_one_letter_code
_entity_poly.pdbx_strand_id
1 'polypeptide(L)'
;MAKGYNPVDILTDALVVNALAKVPKSYLQPCNPVPYNNSLLAELLGQIVPWEIFKKTAQAEISSRRLAKLLEDDCSEMVHRANCPAVFPEGYPTAWRDNRALLDFYLQNQSFRDIKKKRQHDGKFSDAARDQTF
;
A
#
# COMPACT_ATOMS: atom_id res chain seq x y z
N MET A 1 8.76 5.51 4.96
CA MET A 1 8.72 4.54 3.84
C MET A 1 7.66 3.50 4.18
N ALA A 2 6.80 3.14 3.24
CA ALA A 2 5.73 2.16 3.48
C ALA A 2 6.32 0.74 3.47
N LYS A 3 5.79 -0.18 4.31
CA LYS A 3 6.04 -1.61 4.15
C LYS A 3 5.64 -1.99 2.73
N GLY A 4 6.63 -2.23 1.87
CA GLY A 4 6.34 -2.61 0.51
C GLY A 4 5.93 -4.07 0.41
N TYR A 5 5.66 -4.47 -0.82
CA TYR A 5 5.15 -5.77 -1.19
C TYR A 5 6.03 -6.91 -0.64
N ASN A 6 5.40 -7.85 0.08
CA ASN A 6 6.02 -9.10 0.50
C ASN A 6 5.32 -10.24 -0.23
N PRO A 7 6.05 -11.01 -1.06
CA PRO A 7 5.48 -12.17 -1.73
C PRO A 7 4.95 -13.22 -0.73
N VAL A 8 3.80 -13.83 -1.03
CA VAL A 8 3.12 -14.78 -0.13
C VAL A 8 3.91 -16.08 0.01
N ASP A 9 4.55 -16.53 -1.06
CA ASP A 9 5.47 -17.66 -1.08
C ASP A 9 6.61 -17.47 -0.09
N ILE A 10 7.22 -16.27 -0.04
CA ILE A 10 8.26 -15.93 0.92
C ILE A 10 7.76 -15.92 2.37
N LEU A 11 6.55 -15.40 2.61
CA LEU A 11 5.94 -15.42 3.94
C LEU A 11 5.70 -16.86 4.42
N THR A 12 5.23 -17.71 3.51
CA THR A 12 4.90 -19.11 3.80
C THR A 12 6.16 -19.94 4.00
N ASP A 13 7.17 -19.77 3.14
CA ASP A 13 8.44 -20.47 3.25
C ASP A 13 9.18 -20.10 4.54
N ALA A 14 9.24 -18.81 4.88
CA ALA A 14 9.81 -18.36 6.16
C ALA A 14 9.09 -18.97 7.37
N LEU A 15 7.76 -19.13 7.31
CA LEU A 15 6.99 -19.78 8.36
C LEU A 15 7.31 -21.28 8.46
N VAL A 16 7.39 -21.98 7.34
CA VAL A 16 7.73 -23.41 7.28
C VAL A 16 9.13 -23.64 7.82
N VAL A 17 10.14 -22.88 7.36
CA VAL A 17 11.52 -22.98 7.84
C VAL A 17 11.60 -22.70 9.34
N ASN A 18 10.87 -21.70 9.85
CA ASN A 18 10.83 -21.42 11.28
C ASN A 18 10.22 -22.57 12.09
N ALA A 19 9.13 -23.17 11.60
CA ALA A 19 8.43 -24.26 12.27
C ALA A 19 9.29 -25.53 12.37
N LEU A 20 10.19 -25.73 11.41
CA LEU A 20 11.12 -26.86 11.36
C LEU A 20 12.46 -26.58 12.09
N ALA A 21 12.68 -25.36 12.55
CA ALA A 21 13.92 -24.98 13.22
C ALA A 21 14.05 -25.65 14.60
N LYS A 22 15.30 -25.90 15.03
CA LYS A 22 15.60 -26.44 16.37
C LYS A 22 15.07 -25.54 17.49
N VAL A 23 15.09 -24.23 17.27
CA VAL A 23 14.53 -23.21 18.16
C VAL A 23 13.71 -22.23 17.31
N PRO A 24 12.40 -22.48 17.13
CA PRO A 24 11.54 -21.59 16.38
C PRO A 24 11.48 -20.21 17.03
N LYS A 25 11.52 -19.15 16.22
CA LYS A 25 11.27 -17.78 16.71
C LYS A 25 9.78 -17.61 16.98
N SER A 26 9.45 -16.96 18.09
CA SER A 26 8.07 -16.57 18.45
C SER A 26 7.55 -15.40 17.61
N TYR A 27 8.43 -14.70 16.91
CA TYR A 27 8.12 -13.57 16.04
C TYR A 27 8.93 -13.64 14.75
N LEU A 28 8.24 -13.48 13.63
CA LEU A 28 8.82 -13.34 12.29
C LEU A 28 8.32 -12.05 11.66
N GLN A 29 9.21 -11.41 10.92
CA GLN A 29 8.87 -10.28 10.07
C GLN A 29 9.65 -10.41 8.76
N PRO A 30 9.22 -11.33 7.87
CA PRO A 30 9.83 -11.45 6.56
C PRO A 30 9.52 -10.17 5.79
N CYS A 31 10.54 -9.37 5.50
CA CYS A 31 10.41 -8.22 4.62
C CYS A 31 11.61 -8.10 3.70
N ASN A 32 11.43 -7.45 2.55
CA ASN A 32 12.49 -7.31 1.56
C ASN A 32 13.73 -6.67 2.22
N PRO A 33 14.91 -7.33 2.19
CA PRO A 33 16.14 -6.77 2.74
C PRO A 33 16.54 -5.46 2.06
N VAL A 34 16.14 -5.28 0.80
CA VAL A 34 16.29 -4.02 0.07
C VAL A 34 14.98 -3.24 0.18
N PRO A 35 14.99 -2.05 0.80
CA PRO A 35 13.77 -1.29 1.03
C PRO A 35 13.17 -0.74 -0.28
N TYR A 36 11.84 -0.67 -0.31
CA TYR A 36 11.11 0.07 -1.32
C TYR A 36 11.10 1.56 -0.95
N ASN A 37 11.83 2.37 -1.69
CA ASN A 37 11.86 3.81 -1.46
C ASN A 37 10.83 4.54 -2.33
N ASN A 38 10.45 5.75 -1.93
CA ASN A 38 9.46 6.55 -2.65
C ASN A 38 9.93 6.94 -4.05
N SER A 39 11.25 7.00 -4.30
CA SER A 39 11.82 7.28 -5.61
C SER A 39 11.51 6.16 -6.61
N LEU A 40 11.67 4.90 -6.20
CA LEU A 40 11.33 3.73 -7.02
C LEU A 40 9.83 3.65 -7.28
N LEU A 41 9.00 3.90 -6.26
CA LEU A 41 7.54 3.94 -6.42
C LEU A 41 7.12 5.03 -7.43
N ALA A 42 7.73 6.21 -7.32
CA ALA A 42 7.48 7.32 -8.22
C ALA A 42 7.94 7.04 -9.66
N GLU A 43 9.08 6.39 -9.83
CA GLU A 43 9.60 5.97 -11.13
C GLU A 43 8.62 5.00 -11.82
N LEU A 44 8.11 4.00 -11.08
CA LEU A 44 7.19 2.99 -11.60
C LEU A 44 5.78 3.55 -11.88
N LEU A 45 5.30 4.51 -11.08
CA LEU A 45 3.98 5.13 -11.27
C LEU A 45 4.00 6.32 -12.25
N GLY A 46 5.18 6.83 -12.60
CA GLY A 46 5.38 7.86 -13.62
C GLY A 46 5.00 9.29 -13.25
N GLN A 47 4.53 9.57 -12.02
CA GLN A 47 4.16 10.94 -11.61
C GLN A 47 4.52 11.26 -10.16
N ILE A 48 5.53 12.13 -9.99
CA ILE A 48 5.76 12.88 -8.75
C ILE A 48 5.04 14.22 -8.90
N VAL A 49 4.19 14.56 -7.94
CA VAL A 49 3.56 15.89 -7.87
C VAL A 49 4.14 16.66 -6.67
N PRO A 50 4.28 17.99 -6.78
CA PRO A 50 4.57 18.84 -5.63
C PRO A 50 3.57 18.62 -4.49
N TRP A 51 4.04 18.70 -3.24
CA TRP A 51 3.23 18.48 -2.04
C TRP A 51 1.96 19.34 -2.01
N GLU A 52 2.07 20.61 -2.40
CA GLU A 52 0.93 21.54 -2.42
C GLU A 52 -0.16 21.09 -3.42
N ILE A 53 0.24 20.53 -4.56
CA ILE A 53 -0.70 20.00 -5.56
C ILE A 53 -1.38 18.73 -5.03
N PHE A 54 -0.61 17.83 -4.40
CA PHE A 54 -1.16 16.66 -3.73
C PHE A 54 -2.19 17.05 -2.66
N LYS A 55 -1.82 17.96 -1.75
CA LYS A 55 -2.67 18.40 -0.63
C LYS A 55 -3.96 19.03 -1.13
N LYS A 56 -3.88 19.95 -2.09
CA LYS A 56 -5.06 20.59 -2.70
C LYS A 56 -5.99 19.57 -3.35
N THR A 57 -5.43 18.60 -4.10
CA THR A 57 -6.21 17.56 -4.78
C THR A 57 -6.84 16.59 -3.78
N ALA A 58 -6.09 16.15 -2.77
CA ALA A 58 -6.58 15.27 -1.72
C ALA A 58 -7.73 15.92 -0.93
N GLN A 59 -7.61 17.20 -0.58
CA GLN A 59 -8.67 17.94 0.10
C GLN A 59 -9.94 18.13 -0.75
N ALA A 60 -9.80 18.26 -2.07
CA ALA A 60 -10.93 18.40 -2.98
C ALA A 60 -11.64 17.05 -3.28
N GLU A 61 -10.90 15.95 -3.27
CA GLU A 61 -11.39 14.64 -3.73
C GLU A 61 -11.72 13.67 -2.58
N ILE A 62 -11.13 13.87 -1.39
CA ILE A 62 -11.29 13.01 -0.22
C ILE A 62 -12.09 13.78 0.83
N SER A 63 -13.14 13.15 1.39
CA SER A 63 -13.89 13.78 2.48
C SER A 63 -13.00 14.00 3.70
N SER A 64 -13.20 15.13 4.40
CA SER A 64 -12.46 15.49 5.61
C SER A 64 -12.43 14.36 6.66
N ARG A 65 -13.55 13.61 6.80
CA ARG A 65 -13.64 12.42 7.67
C ARG A 65 -12.69 11.28 7.26
N ARG A 66 -12.52 11.04 5.94
CA ARG A 66 -11.58 10.02 5.45
C ARG A 66 -10.14 10.48 5.55
N LEU A 67 -9.89 11.77 5.33
CA LEU A 67 -8.58 12.37 5.50
C LEU A 67 -8.12 12.32 6.97
N ALA A 68 -9.02 12.62 7.91
CA ALA A 68 -8.76 12.50 9.34
C ALA A 68 -8.43 11.05 9.75
N LYS A 69 -9.15 10.07 9.21
CA LYS A 69 -8.88 8.64 9.45
C LYS A 69 -7.53 8.15 8.87
N LEU A 70 -7.07 8.77 7.78
CA LEU A 70 -5.74 8.53 7.21
C LEU A 70 -4.60 9.09 8.07
N LEU A 71 -4.92 10.02 8.97
CA LEU A 71 -3.97 10.75 9.81
C LEU A 71 -4.18 10.46 11.31
N GLU A 72 -5.01 9.46 11.63
CA GLU A 72 -5.37 9.10 13.02
C GLU A 72 -4.14 8.58 13.79
N ASP A 73 -4.21 8.64 15.12
CA ASP A 73 -3.10 8.46 16.09
C ASP A 73 -2.27 7.16 15.93
N ASP A 74 -2.83 6.15 15.26
CA ASP A 74 -2.17 4.88 14.96
C ASP A 74 -1.09 5.00 13.86
N CYS A 75 -0.93 6.19 13.25
CA CYS A 75 0.14 6.47 12.29
C CYS A 75 1.52 6.24 12.90
N SER A 76 1.74 6.58 14.17
CA SER A 76 3.04 6.38 14.83
C SER A 76 3.36 4.90 15.04
N GLU A 77 2.39 4.09 15.48
CA GLU A 77 2.54 2.64 15.65
C GLU A 77 2.69 1.94 14.29
N MET A 78 1.93 2.37 13.29
CA MET A 78 2.04 1.87 11.92
C MET A 78 3.41 2.20 11.32
N VAL A 79 3.90 3.42 11.52
CA VAL A 79 5.26 3.84 11.12
C VAL A 79 6.31 3.04 11.89
N HIS A 80 6.15 2.84 13.21
CA HIS A 80 7.09 2.06 14.01
C HIS A 80 7.18 0.62 13.48
N ARG A 81 6.04 -0.06 13.35
CA ARG A 81 5.95 -1.41 12.78
C ARG A 81 6.52 -1.45 11.36
N ALA A 82 6.32 -0.40 10.55
CA ALA A 82 6.86 -0.28 9.20
C ALA A 82 8.38 -0.15 9.12
N ASN A 83 9.01 0.35 10.18
CA ASN A 83 10.46 0.54 10.26
C ASN A 83 11.16 -0.53 11.11
N CYS A 84 10.44 -1.52 11.65
CA CYS A 84 11.08 -2.64 12.34
C CYS A 84 11.97 -3.43 11.36
N PRO A 85 13.17 -3.86 11.78
CA PRO A 85 14.07 -4.62 10.93
C PRO A 85 13.45 -5.96 10.50
N ALA A 86 13.91 -6.50 9.38
CA ALA A 86 13.50 -7.82 8.93
C ALA A 86 13.90 -8.88 9.97
N VAL A 87 12.97 -9.78 10.29
CA VAL A 87 13.22 -10.90 11.22
C VAL A 87 12.95 -12.20 10.48
N PHE A 88 14.02 -12.92 10.19
CA PHE A 88 14.01 -14.20 9.51
C PHE A 88 14.35 -15.37 10.44
N PRO A 89 13.98 -16.60 10.07
CA PRO A 89 14.57 -17.80 10.66
C PRO A 89 16.10 -17.79 10.50
N GLU A 90 16.81 -18.45 11.41
CA GLU A 90 18.25 -18.58 11.30
C GLU A 90 18.64 -19.32 10.01
N GLY A 91 19.61 -18.79 9.27
CA GLY A 91 20.08 -19.37 8.01
C GLY A 91 19.14 -19.22 6.81
N TYR A 92 18.02 -18.48 6.94
CA TYR A 92 17.09 -18.26 5.83
C TYR A 92 17.74 -17.45 4.69
N PRO A 93 17.61 -17.86 3.42
CA PRO A 93 18.18 -17.13 2.30
C PRO A 93 17.49 -15.78 2.09
N THR A 94 18.27 -14.70 2.14
CA THR A 94 17.80 -13.31 1.96
C THR A 94 18.00 -12.77 0.55
N ALA A 95 18.53 -13.59 -0.37
CA ALA A 95 18.65 -13.24 -1.79
C ALA A 95 17.30 -13.41 -2.50
N TRP A 96 16.45 -12.40 -2.42
CA TRP A 96 15.14 -12.38 -3.07
C TRP A 96 15.22 -11.87 -4.50
N ARG A 97 14.10 -11.95 -5.23
CA ARG A 97 13.94 -11.16 -6.46
C ARG A 97 14.19 -9.68 -6.18
N ASP A 98 14.78 -9.02 -7.17
CA ASP A 98 15.05 -7.59 -7.18
C ASP A 98 13.82 -6.75 -6.74
N ASN A 99 14.04 -5.74 -5.88
CA ASN A 99 12.97 -4.95 -5.28
C ASN A 99 12.18 -4.15 -6.33
N ARG A 100 12.79 -3.75 -7.45
CA ARG A 100 12.06 -3.12 -8.55
C ARG A 100 11.12 -4.12 -9.21
N ALA A 101 11.60 -5.31 -9.57
CA ALA A 101 10.75 -6.33 -10.20
C ALA A 101 9.55 -6.73 -9.32
N LEU A 102 9.77 -6.84 -8.02
CA LEU A 102 8.72 -7.13 -7.05
C LEU A 102 7.69 -6.00 -6.93
N LEU A 103 8.14 -4.75 -6.87
CA LEU A 103 7.23 -3.61 -6.77
C LEU A 103 6.46 -3.38 -8.07
N ASP A 104 7.11 -3.53 -9.22
CA ASP A 104 6.46 -3.44 -10.54
C ASP A 104 5.37 -4.50 -10.68
N PHE A 105 5.66 -5.76 -10.33
CA PHE A 105 4.65 -6.82 -10.31
C PHE A 105 3.46 -6.48 -9.39
N TYR A 106 3.73 -5.95 -8.19
CA TYR A 106 2.65 -5.52 -7.30
C TYR A 106 1.77 -4.46 -7.95
N LEU A 107 2.38 -3.39 -8.51
CA LEU A 107 1.67 -2.26 -9.09
C LEU A 107 0.86 -2.65 -10.34
N GLN A 108 1.38 -3.55 -11.18
CA GLN A 108 0.67 -4.08 -12.36
C GLN A 108 -0.59 -4.88 -11.99
N ASN A 109 -0.60 -5.50 -10.81
CA ASN A 109 -1.75 -6.26 -10.31
C ASN A 109 -2.70 -5.42 -9.43
N GLN A 110 -2.40 -4.13 -9.21
CA GLN A 110 -3.32 -3.22 -8.53
C GLN A 110 -4.32 -2.60 -9.50
N SER A 111 -5.61 -2.70 -9.19
CA SER A 111 -6.65 -1.91 -9.84
C SER A 111 -6.84 -0.59 -9.11
N PHE A 112 -6.19 0.48 -9.59
CA PHE A 112 -6.42 1.81 -9.04
C PHE A 112 -7.83 2.27 -9.39
N ARG A 113 -8.63 2.58 -8.36
CA ARG A 113 -9.99 3.08 -8.55
C ARG A 113 -9.94 4.48 -9.15
N ASP A 114 -10.47 4.64 -10.36
CA ASP A 114 -10.67 5.95 -10.96
C ASP A 114 -11.84 6.67 -10.29
N ILE A 115 -11.52 7.66 -9.45
CA ILE A 115 -12.50 8.46 -8.70
C ILE A 115 -13.30 9.37 -9.66
N LYS A 116 -12.74 9.75 -10.83
CA LYS A 116 -13.41 10.62 -11.80
C LYS A 116 -14.54 9.91 -12.53
N LYS A 117 -14.39 8.60 -12.82
CA LYS A 117 -15.46 7.79 -13.46
C LYS A 117 -16.72 7.68 -12.61
N LYS A 118 -16.60 7.70 -11.28
CA LYS A 118 -17.77 7.61 -10.39
C LYS A 118 -18.65 8.87 -10.44
N ARG A 119 -18.04 10.06 -10.49
CA ARG A 119 -18.77 11.34 -10.59
C ARG A 119 -19.59 11.46 -11.88
N GLN A 120 -19.13 10.86 -12.99
CA GLN A 120 -19.89 10.86 -14.25
C GLN A 120 -21.11 9.94 -14.24
N HIS A 121 -21.05 8.83 -13.49
CA HIS A 121 -22.18 7.91 -13.35
C HIS A 121 -23.24 8.48 -12.38
N ASP A 122 -22.79 9.10 -11.29
CA ASP A 122 -23.69 9.69 -10.27
C ASP A 122 -24.29 11.03 -10.74
N GLY A 123 -23.76 11.64 -11.80
CA GLY A 123 -24.26 12.88 -12.42
C GLY A 123 -25.33 12.68 -13.52
N LYS A 124 -25.75 11.45 -13.83
CA LYS A 124 -26.84 11.17 -14.79
C LYS A 124 -28.23 11.08 -14.16
N PHE A 125 -28.36 11.39 -12.87
CA PHE A 125 -29.64 11.61 -12.20
C PHE A 125 -29.81 13.09 -11.85
N SER A 126 -29.78 13.97 -12.86
CA SER A 126 -30.48 15.25 -12.77
C SER A 126 -31.43 15.37 -13.95
N ASP A 127 -32.66 15.83 -13.64
CA ASP A 127 -33.62 16.46 -14.56
C ASP A 127 -34.74 15.64 -15.21
N ALA A 128 -35.07 14.43 -14.73
CA ALA A 128 -36.26 13.70 -15.21
C ALA A 128 -37.42 13.53 -14.20
N ALA A 129 -37.33 14.09 -12.99
CA ALA A 129 -38.33 13.82 -11.93
C ALA A 129 -38.89 15.07 -11.24
N ARG A 130 -39.01 16.21 -11.94
CA ARG A 130 -39.62 17.43 -11.36
C ARG A 130 -40.90 17.93 -12.03
N ASP A 131 -41.43 17.24 -13.04
CA ASP A 131 -42.66 17.65 -13.75
C ASP A 131 -43.79 16.62 -13.67
N GLN A 132 -44.06 16.03 -12.49
CA GLN A 132 -45.36 15.39 -12.22
C GLN A 132 -45.72 15.49 -10.74
N THR A 133 -46.37 16.59 -10.36
CA THR A 133 -47.32 16.61 -9.24
C THR A 133 -48.44 17.58 -9.60
N PHE A 134 -49.65 17.04 -9.63
CA PHE A 134 -50.94 17.73 -9.70
C PHE A 134 -51.14 18.66 -8.50
#